data_AF-A0A923C5W6-F1
#
_entry.id   AF-A0A923C5W6-F1
#
_cell.length_a   1.000
_cell.length_b   1.000
_cell.length_c   1.000
_cell.angle_alpha   90.00
_cell.angle_beta   90.00
_cell.angle_gamma   90.00
#
_symmetry.space_group_name_H-M   'P 1'
#
loop_
_entity.id
_entity.type
_entity.pdbx_description
1 polymer ?
#
loop_
_entity_poly.entity_id
_entity_poly.type
_entity_poly.pdbx_seq_one_letter_code
_entity_poly.pdbx_strand_id
1 'polypeptide(L)'
;MNAKRIAWRIALWIVGLLFAAAATLGAAVAYEVYAYHFPRVWMGMGLMGFDTAKAKTLSAEQRAAYEHELFEELPLWNHGSKRFPDGPDLKSFQETRCARDDRWKAMAQEGFELAHVARRAYNPCRNLVFSFKGPLKRLQTMAEQGNVGAMCMMGALRDGRQDLSGFDEVTRKMLETGAAKGHPECLWRMAQWTYPGIGGDKGVLESSLSMAARAASAGAYRAAVHLASHFRGLSRVDLRYVERAYCWSVIHDQGASIDSGATMVFQTYLVSARADGNPALESRLVALKADSHDAQSCIALGWH
;
A
#
# COMPACT_ATOMS: atom_id res chain seq x y z
N MET A 1 17.13 -61.25 -0.81
CA MET A 1 17.55 -59.96 -0.20
C MET A 1 16.80 -59.81 1.13
N ASN A 2 17.47 -59.56 2.25
CA ASN A 2 16.85 -59.65 3.60
C ASN A 2 15.96 -58.43 3.91
N ALA A 3 14.66 -58.64 4.13
CA ALA A 3 13.67 -57.59 4.38
C ALA A 3 14.07 -56.65 5.53
N LYS A 4 14.75 -57.15 6.56
CA LYS A 4 15.26 -56.33 7.67
C LYS A 4 16.31 -55.30 7.24
N ARG A 5 17.20 -55.65 6.30
CA ARG A 5 18.21 -54.71 5.78
C ARG A 5 17.57 -53.63 4.91
N ILE A 6 16.51 -53.95 4.18
CA ILE A 6 15.75 -52.99 3.37
C ILE A 6 15.03 -52.00 4.29
N ALA A 7 14.32 -52.51 5.31
CA ALA A 7 13.61 -51.68 6.29
C ALA A 7 14.55 -50.71 7.04
N TRP A 8 15.74 -51.19 7.44
CA TRP A 8 16.70 -50.34 8.16
C TRP A 8 17.29 -49.24 7.28
N ARG A 9 17.57 -49.54 5.99
CA ARG A 9 17.99 -48.51 5.03
C ARG A 9 16.89 -47.46 4.82
N ILE A 10 15.63 -47.88 4.69
CA ILE A 10 14.49 -46.96 4.56
C ILE A 10 14.39 -46.07 5.80
N ALA A 11 14.51 -46.64 7.01
CA ALA A 11 14.47 -45.87 8.25
C ALA A 11 15.58 -44.81 8.33
N LEU A 12 16.82 -45.15 7.97
CA LEU A 12 17.92 -44.18 7.92
C LEU A 12 17.67 -43.05 6.90
N TRP A 13 17.12 -43.37 5.73
CA TRP A 13 16.76 -42.36 4.73
C TRP A 13 15.69 -41.41 5.26
N ILE A 14 14.66 -41.94 5.93
CA ILE A 14 13.60 -41.12 6.55
C ILE A 14 14.21 -40.19 7.62
N VAL A 15 15.04 -40.71 8.52
CA VAL A 15 15.68 -39.90 9.57
C VAL A 15 16.57 -38.83 8.95
N GLY A 16 17.39 -39.16 7.94
CA GLY A 16 18.22 -38.20 7.23
C GLY A 16 17.41 -37.08 6.56
N LEU A 17 16.29 -37.42 5.91
CA LEU A 17 15.38 -36.44 5.31
C LEU A 17 14.74 -35.53 6.36
N LEU A 18 14.32 -36.07 7.52
CA LEU A 18 13.76 -35.27 8.62
C LEU A 18 14.80 -34.30 9.20
N PHE A 19 16.05 -34.73 9.39
CA PHE A 19 17.13 -33.85 9.83
C PHE A 19 17.43 -32.74 8.82
N ALA A 20 17.48 -33.06 7.53
CA ALA A 20 17.69 -32.06 6.48
C ALA A 20 16.53 -31.04 6.42
N ALA A 21 15.28 -31.51 6.56
CA ALA A 21 14.10 -30.65 6.62
C ALA A 21 14.11 -29.75 7.88
N ALA A 22 14.49 -30.29 9.04
CA ALA A 22 14.59 -29.52 10.28
C ALA A 22 15.71 -28.46 10.20
N ALA A 23 16.87 -28.81 9.63
CA ALA A 23 17.99 -27.87 9.45
C ALA A 23 17.65 -26.74 8.47
N THR A 24 16.98 -27.05 7.36
CA THR A 24 16.53 -26.04 6.39
C THR A 24 15.46 -25.14 6.98
N LEU A 25 14.49 -25.68 7.71
CA LEU A 25 13.50 -24.88 8.44
C LEU A 25 14.15 -24.00 9.51
N GLY A 26 15.08 -24.55 10.30
CA GLY A 26 15.82 -23.80 11.33
C GLY A 26 16.64 -22.66 10.74
N ALA A 27 17.30 -22.87 9.60
CA ALA A 27 18.02 -21.83 8.88
C ALA A 27 17.10 -20.74 8.33
N ALA A 28 15.94 -21.12 7.78
CA ALA A 28 14.95 -20.16 7.29
C ALA A 28 14.39 -19.28 8.42
N VAL A 29 14.01 -19.89 9.56
CA VAL A 29 13.54 -19.17 10.75
C VAL A 29 14.63 -18.26 11.30
N ALA A 30 15.87 -18.76 11.43
CA ALA A 30 17.00 -17.95 11.89
C ALA A 30 17.23 -16.75 10.96
N TYR A 31 17.11 -16.93 9.65
CA TYR A 31 17.26 -15.85 8.67
C TYR A 31 16.18 -14.77 8.81
N GLU A 32 14.91 -15.14 8.96
CA GLU A 32 13.83 -14.16 9.14
C GLU A 32 13.93 -13.42 10.48
N VAL A 33 14.22 -14.14 11.57
CA VAL A 33 14.47 -13.55 12.89
C VAL A 33 15.65 -12.59 12.83
N TYR A 34 16.72 -12.98 12.13
CA TYR A 34 17.89 -12.12 11.94
C TYR A 34 17.55 -10.88 11.12
N ALA A 35 16.79 -11.00 10.03
CA ALA A 35 16.37 -9.86 9.23
C ALA A 35 15.50 -8.86 10.02
N TYR A 36 14.67 -9.38 10.92
CA TYR A 36 13.81 -8.59 11.79
C TYR A 36 14.60 -7.82 12.86
N HIS A 37 15.59 -8.45 13.50
CA HIS A 37 16.32 -7.84 14.61
C HIS A 37 17.55 -7.02 14.20
N PHE A 38 18.15 -7.32 13.05
CA PHE A 38 19.37 -6.63 12.61
C PHE A 38 19.06 -5.59 11.52
N PRO A 39 19.57 -4.35 11.64
CA PRO A 39 19.36 -3.33 10.59
C PRO A 39 19.99 -3.77 9.26
N ARG A 40 19.36 -3.40 8.12
CA ARG A 40 19.91 -3.65 6.76
C ARG A 40 21.37 -3.20 6.58
N VAL A 41 21.77 -2.14 7.29
CA VAL A 41 23.14 -1.59 7.31
C VAL A 41 24.14 -2.61 7.89
N TRP A 42 23.76 -3.36 8.93
CA TRP A 42 24.62 -4.36 9.57
C TRP A 42 24.81 -5.62 8.73
N MET A 43 23.82 -5.95 7.89
CA MET A 43 23.88 -7.12 7.01
C MET A 43 24.79 -6.95 5.79
N GLY A 44 25.59 -5.88 5.72
CA GLY A 44 26.44 -5.60 4.57
C GLY A 44 25.66 -5.42 3.26
N MET A 45 24.34 -5.21 3.32
CA MET A 45 23.47 -5.10 2.15
C MET A 45 23.56 -3.73 1.45
N GLY A 46 24.71 -3.05 1.56
CA GLY A 46 25.07 -1.90 0.73
C GLY A 46 24.21 -0.64 0.91
N LEU A 47 23.55 -0.48 2.06
CA LEU A 47 22.79 0.74 2.33
C LEU A 47 23.77 1.84 2.81
N MET A 48 24.28 2.62 1.86
CA MET A 48 25.14 3.77 2.12
C MET A 48 24.43 4.78 3.03
N GLY A 49 25.21 5.59 3.76
CA GLY A 49 24.68 6.72 4.52
C GLY A 49 23.91 7.69 3.60
N PHE A 50 22.95 8.41 4.18
CA PHE A 50 22.18 9.41 3.44
C PHE A 50 22.98 10.70 3.24
N ASP A 51 23.08 11.17 2.00
CA ASP A 51 23.76 12.42 1.67
C ASP A 51 22.85 13.63 1.92
N THR A 52 23.02 14.25 3.09
CA THR A 52 22.27 15.44 3.49
C THR A 52 22.63 16.69 2.68
N ALA A 53 23.81 16.75 2.06
CA ALA A 53 24.18 17.85 1.17
C ALA A 53 23.39 17.75 -0.13
N LYS A 54 23.32 16.53 -0.71
CA LYS A 54 22.49 16.27 -1.89
C LYS A 54 21.01 16.55 -1.64
N ALA A 55 20.50 16.21 -0.46
CA ALA A 55 19.12 16.50 -0.07
C ALA A 55 18.75 17.99 -0.15
N LYS A 56 19.71 18.91 0.04
CA LYS A 56 19.47 20.35 -0.09
C LYS A 56 19.36 20.82 -1.55
N THR A 57 19.86 20.03 -2.50
CA THR A 57 19.83 20.37 -3.94
C THR A 57 18.50 20.03 -4.61
N LEU A 58 17.65 19.23 -3.96
CA LEU A 58 16.40 18.75 -4.52
C LEU A 58 15.33 19.86 -4.51
N SER A 59 14.79 20.20 -5.69
CA SER A 59 13.72 21.20 -5.83
C SER A 59 12.42 20.75 -5.14
N ALA A 60 11.54 21.71 -4.83
CA ALA A 60 10.25 21.41 -4.21
C ALA A 60 9.36 20.55 -5.12
N GLU A 61 9.37 20.83 -6.43
CA GLU A 61 8.62 20.07 -7.43
C GLU A 61 9.11 18.61 -7.52
N GLN A 62 10.43 18.40 -7.60
CA GLN A 62 10.99 17.06 -7.66
C GLN A 62 10.75 16.27 -6.37
N ARG A 63 10.79 16.94 -5.21
CA ARG A 63 10.37 16.34 -3.92
C ARG A 63 8.92 15.88 -3.96
N ALA A 64 8.00 16.74 -4.41
CA ALA A 64 6.58 16.42 -4.49
C ALA A 64 6.32 15.24 -5.45
N ALA A 65 7.00 15.22 -6.60
CA ALA A 65 6.92 14.11 -7.56
C ALA A 65 7.41 12.79 -6.97
N TYR A 66 8.55 12.79 -6.27
CA TYR A 66 9.06 11.59 -5.59
C TYR A 66 8.22 11.15 -4.41
N GLU A 67 7.64 12.10 -3.69
CA GLU A 67 6.74 11.81 -2.58
C GLU A 67 5.46 11.13 -3.06
N HIS A 68 4.84 11.67 -4.11
CA HIS A 68 3.71 11.04 -4.77
C HIS A 68 4.06 9.63 -5.27
N GLU A 69 5.17 9.48 -5.99
CA GLU A 69 5.65 8.17 -6.46
C GLU A 69 5.92 7.19 -5.31
N LEU A 70 6.62 7.61 -4.26
CA LEU A 70 6.91 6.74 -3.13
C LEU A 70 5.63 6.30 -2.43
N PHE A 71 4.70 7.20 -2.18
CA PHE A 71 3.47 6.85 -1.48
C PHE A 71 2.55 5.94 -2.28
N GLU A 72 2.50 6.06 -3.61
CA GLU A 72 1.75 5.09 -4.42
C GLU A 72 2.38 3.69 -4.41
N GLU A 73 3.72 3.60 -4.38
CA GLU A 73 4.44 2.32 -4.48
C GLU A 73 4.70 1.62 -3.14
N LEU A 74 4.70 2.36 -2.03
CA LEU A 74 5.08 1.85 -0.70
C LEU A 74 4.13 0.77 -0.14
N PRO A 75 2.80 0.89 -0.20
CA PRO A 75 1.90 -0.18 0.29
C PRO A 75 2.03 -1.47 -0.54
N LEU A 76 2.51 -1.34 -1.77
CA LEU A 76 2.63 -2.44 -2.71
C LEU A 76 4.05 -2.95 -2.77
N TRP A 77 4.95 -2.55 -1.86
CA TRP A 77 6.40 -2.75 -1.95
C TRP A 77 6.86 -4.17 -2.38
N ASN A 78 6.04 -5.20 -2.13
CA ASN A 78 6.26 -6.60 -2.48
C ASN A 78 5.27 -7.20 -3.51
N HIS A 79 4.44 -6.38 -4.17
CA HIS A 79 3.43 -6.74 -5.16
C HIS A 79 3.52 -5.85 -6.40
N GLY A 80 2.91 -6.28 -7.50
CA GLY A 80 2.90 -5.53 -8.75
C GLY A 80 2.21 -4.17 -8.65
N SER A 81 2.68 -3.27 -9.50
CA SER A 81 2.06 -1.98 -9.76
C SER A 81 2.03 -1.66 -11.25
N LYS A 82 1.36 -0.58 -11.66
CA LYS A 82 1.27 -0.15 -13.07
C LYS A 82 2.64 0.28 -13.57
N ARG A 83 3.45 0.85 -12.67
CA ARG A 83 4.86 1.18 -12.91
C ARG A 83 5.76 -0.05 -12.89
N PHE A 84 5.46 -1.01 -12.02
CA PHE A 84 6.23 -2.24 -11.83
C PHE A 84 5.30 -3.45 -11.94
N PRO A 85 4.85 -3.85 -13.15
CA PRO A 85 3.86 -4.91 -13.30
C PRO A 85 4.44 -6.27 -12.91
N ASP A 86 3.65 -7.07 -12.22
CA ASP A 86 4.00 -8.47 -11.99
C ASP A 86 3.91 -9.21 -13.33
N GLY A 87 4.97 -9.90 -13.70
CA GLY A 87 4.91 -10.81 -14.84
C GLY A 87 4.29 -12.17 -14.46
N PRO A 88 4.05 -13.04 -15.45
CA PRO A 88 3.34 -14.31 -15.25
C PRO A 88 4.14 -15.36 -14.48
N ASP A 89 5.43 -15.12 -14.22
CA ASP A 89 6.34 -16.09 -13.59
C ASP A 89 7.11 -15.49 -12.40
N LEU A 90 7.73 -16.36 -11.60
CA LEU A 90 8.47 -15.94 -10.41
C LEU A 90 9.70 -15.07 -10.73
N LYS A 91 10.28 -15.25 -11.92
CA LYS A 91 11.49 -14.52 -12.32
C LYS A 91 11.15 -13.06 -12.61
N SER A 92 10.12 -12.84 -13.43
CA SER A 92 9.56 -11.52 -13.71
C SER A 92 9.07 -10.84 -12.43
N PHE A 93 8.44 -11.58 -11.51
CA PHE A 93 8.10 -11.05 -10.18
C PHE A 93 9.32 -10.54 -9.38
N GLN A 94 10.45 -11.25 -9.44
CA GLN A 94 11.68 -10.78 -8.80
C GLN A 94 12.27 -9.56 -9.51
N GLU A 95 12.37 -9.60 -10.85
CA GLU A 95 12.89 -8.48 -11.67
C GLU A 95 12.11 -7.19 -11.41
N THR A 96 10.78 -7.26 -11.39
CA THR A 96 9.87 -6.16 -11.07
C THR A 96 10.14 -5.55 -9.69
N ARG A 97 10.28 -6.38 -8.66
CA ARG A 97 10.59 -5.91 -7.30
C ARG A 97 11.99 -5.32 -7.21
N CYS A 98 12.97 -5.86 -7.94
CA CYS A 98 14.32 -5.31 -7.97
C CYS A 98 14.35 -3.94 -8.66
N ALA A 99 13.61 -3.76 -9.77
CA ALA A 99 13.45 -2.47 -10.41
C ALA A 99 12.88 -1.41 -9.46
N ARG A 100 11.98 -1.81 -8.54
CA ARG A 100 11.48 -0.91 -7.48
C ARG A 100 12.54 -0.54 -6.45
N ASP A 101 13.30 -1.50 -5.90
CA ASP A 101 14.38 -1.17 -4.95
C ASP A 101 15.43 -0.27 -5.60
N ASP A 102 15.75 -0.50 -6.89
CA ASP A 102 16.65 0.34 -7.67
C ASP A 102 16.10 1.75 -7.87
N ARG A 103 14.80 1.88 -8.14
CA ARG A 103 14.16 3.20 -8.25
C ARG A 103 14.19 3.94 -6.92
N TRP A 104 13.87 3.28 -5.82
CA TRP A 104 13.97 3.87 -4.48
C TRP A 104 15.42 4.22 -4.12
N LYS A 105 16.39 3.44 -4.59
CA LYS A 105 17.82 3.70 -4.43
C LYS A 105 18.22 4.98 -5.19
N ALA A 106 17.78 5.12 -6.43
CA ALA A 106 18.03 6.32 -7.24
C ALA A 106 17.46 7.57 -6.55
N MET A 107 16.18 7.55 -6.15
CA MET A 107 15.57 8.67 -5.40
C MET A 107 16.38 9.05 -4.16
N ALA A 108 16.83 8.06 -3.37
CA ALA A 108 17.66 8.29 -2.20
C ALA A 108 19.04 8.90 -2.55
N GLN A 109 19.68 8.44 -3.62
CA GLN A 109 20.96 8.97 -4.12
C GLN A 109 20.82 10.39 -4.69
N GLU A 110 19.63 10.76 -5.16
CA GLU A 110 19.29 12.10 -5.61
C GLU A 110 18.94 13.05 -4.45
N GLY A 111 18.93 12.55 -3.20
CA GLY A 111 18.70 13.34 -2.00
C GLY A 111 17.28 13.27 -1.45
N PHE A 112 16.44 12.34 -1.91
CA PHE A 112 15.10 12.15 -1.36
C PHE A 112 15.11 11.23 -0.13
N GLU A 113 15.06 11.84 1.06
CA GLU A 113 15.27 11.12 2.31
C GLU A 113 14.19 10.07 2.62
N LEU A 114 12.93 10.32 2.27
CA LEU A 114 11.85 9.37 2.56
C LEU A 114 12.07 8.02 1.84
N ALA A 115 12.61 8.02 0.62
CA ALA A 115 13.00 6.79 -0.07
C ALA A 115 14.16 6.08 0.65
N HIS A 116 15.15 6.83 1.16
CA HIS A 116 16.21 6.25 1.98
C HIS A 116 15.65 5.57 3.24
N VAL A 117 14.71 6.21 3.92
CA VAL A 117 14.02 5.65 5.09
C VAL A 117 13.20 4.41 4.71
N ALA A 118 12.46 4.44 3.60
CA ALA A 118 11.71 3.29 3.09
C ALA A 118 12.62 2.08 2.87
N ARG A 119 13.81 2.28 2.28
CA ARG A 119 14.79 1.21 2.04
C ARG A 119 15.44 0.67 3.30
N ARG A 120 15.41 1.40 4.41
CA ARG A 120 15.80 0.90 5.73
C ARG A 120 14.74 -0.01 6.34
N ALA A 121 13.48 0.17 5.95
CA ALA A 121 12.34 -0.62 6.39
C ALA A 121 12.07 -1.84 5.48
N TYR A 122 12.29 -1.70 4.17
CA TYR A 122 11.97 -2.71 3.17
C TYR A 122 13.13 -2.98 2.20
N ASN A 123 13.18 -4.21 1.67
CA ASN A 123 13.95 -4.58 0.49
C ASN A 123 13.01 -5.32 -0.48
N PRO A 124 12.36 -4.59 -1.40
CA PRO A 124 11.48 -5.15 -2.42
C PRO A 124 12.12 -6.33 -3.16
N CYS A 125 13.33 -6.15 -3.69
CA CYS A 125 14.05 -7.13 -4.50
C CYS A 125 14.18 -8.51 -3.84
N ARG A 126 14.38 -8.52 -2.51
CA ARG A 126 14.53 -9.76 -1.72
C ARG A 126 13.27 -10.15 -0.95
N ASN A 127 12.19 -9.39 -1.05
CA ASN A 127 10.97 -9.58 -0.26
C ASN A 127 11.18 -9.48 1.26
N LEU A 128 12.09 -8.62 1.72
CA LEU A 128 12.43 -8.55 3.15
C LEU A 128 11.87 -7.29 3.80
N VAL A 129 11.42 -7.47 5.04
CA VAL A 129 11.02 -6.39 5.96
C VAL A 129 12.03 -6.38 7.11
N PHE A 130 12.56 -5.20 7.43
CA PHE A 130 13.47 -4.99 8.57
C PHE A 130 12.73 -4.28 9.71
N SER A 131 13.36 -4.19 10.88
CA SER A 131 12.80 -3.42 12.00
C SER A 131 12.43 -1.98 11.60
N PHE A 132 11.20 -1.58 11.91
CA PHE A 132 10.75 -0.20 11.67
C PHE A 132 11.16 0.79 12.77
N LYS A 133 11.71 0.34 13.91
CA LYS A 133 12.07 1.24 15.03
C LYS A 133 13.03 2.35 14.61
N GLY A 134 14.08 2.00 13.85
CA GLY A 134 15.04 2.96 13.31
C GLY A 134 14.43 3.95 12.31
N PRO A 135 13.76 3.45 11.24
CA PRO A 135 12.97 4.26 10.32
C PRO A 135 11.96 5.21 10.99
N LEU A 136 11.13 4.71 11.91
CA LEU A 136 10.11 5.51 12.61
C LEU A 136 10.73 6.62 13.47
N LYS A 137 11.81 6.33 14.20
CA LYS A 137 12.53 7.36 14.95
C LYS A 137 13.08 8.46 14.02
N ARG A 138 13.58 8.09 12.84
CA ARG A 138 14.04 9.07 11.85
C ARG A 138 12.88 9.90 11.29
N LEU A 139 11.76 9.26 10.94
CA LEU A 139 10.55 9.97 10.49
C LEU A 139 10.03 10.95 11.55
N GLN A 140 10.01 10.53 12.81
CA GLN A 140 9.65 11.41 13.92
C GLN A 140 10.56 12.64 13.98
N THR A 141 11.89 12.46 13.91
CA THR A 141 12.83 13.60 13.88
C THR A 141 12.56 14.54 12.70
N MET A 142 12.31 13.99 11.51
CA MET A 142 12.00 14.79 10.31
C MET A 142 10.66 15.53 10.46
N ALA A 143 9.65 14.87 11.05
CA ALA A 143 8.33 15.44 11.31
C ALA A 143 8.41 16.59 12.33
N GLU A 144 9.20 16.44 13.40
CA GLU A 144 9.50 17.49 14.38
C GLU A 144 10.21 18.69 13.74
N GLN A 145 10.98 18.45 12.66
CA GLN A 145 11.59 19.50 11.83
C GLN A 145 10.64 20.11 10.78
N GLY A 146 9.37 19.70 10.77
CA GLY A 146 8.33 20.23 9.89
C GLY A 146 8.18 19.51 8.55
N ASN A 147 8.84 18.37 8.34
CA ASN A 147 8.65 17.58 7.11
C ASN A 147 7.29 16.86 7.13
N VAL A 148 6.36 17.33 6.28
CA VAL A 148 4.98 16.82 6.25
C VAL A 148 4.91 15.41 5.65
N GLY A 149 5.70 15.11 4.63
CA GLY A 149 5.79 13.74 4.09
C GLY A 149 6.25 12.74 5.15
N ALA A 150 7.17 13.12 6.04
CA ALA A 150 7.59 12.27 7.15
C ALA A 150 6.45 12.05 8.15
N MET A 151 5.68 13.09 8.48
CA MET A 151 4.48 12.95 9.33
C MET A 151 3.53 11.90 8.75
N CYS A 152 3.29 11.96 7.44
CA CYS A 152 2.40 11.01 6.79
C CYS A 152 3.01 9.61 6.78
N MET A 153 4.26 9.45 6.36
CA MET A 153 4.93 8.15 6.21
C MET A 153 5.02 7.34 7.51
N MET A 154 4.95 7.97 8.69
CA MET A 154 4.85 7.24 9.95
C MET A 154 3.65 6.28 9.97
N GLY A 155 2.49 6.74 9.49
CA GLY A 155 1.33 5.88 9.33
C GLY A 155 1.55 4.75 8.32
N ALA A 156 2.35 4.97 7.27
CA ALA A 156 2.62 3.98 6.23
C ALA A 156 3.33 2.76 6.79
N LEU A 157 4.37 3.03 7.58
CA LEU A 157 5.22 1.99 8.13
C LEU A 157 4.48 1.25 9.26
N ARG A 158 3.57 1.93 9.97
CA ARG A 158 2.77 1.30 11.02
C ARG A 158 1.94 0.13 10.49
N ASP A 159 1.40 0.25 9.28
CA ASP A 159 0.54 -0.77 8.67
C ASP A 159 1.28 -2.11 8.40
N GLY A 160 2.61 -2.12 8.42
CA GLY A 160 3.42 -3.33 8.20
C GLY A 160 3.47 -4.33 9.36
N ARG A 161 2.50 -4.28 10.29
CA ARG A 161 2.17 -5.31 11.31
C ARG A 161 3.30 -5.72 12.26
N GLN A 162 4.29 -4.86 12.51
CA GLN A 162 5.26 -5.08 13.60
C GLN A 162 4.68 -4.62 14.95
N ASP A 163 5.20 -5.15 16.07
CA ASP A 163 4.93 -4.56 17.39
C ASP A 163 5.65 -3.20 17.49
N LEU A 164 4.84 -2.15 17.38
CA LEU A 164 5.24 -0.76 17.43
C LEU A 164 4.64 -0.05 18.64
N SER A 165 4.36 -0.80 19.71
CA SER A 165 3.93 -0.23 20.99
C SER A 165 4.79 0.98 21.37
N GLY A 166 4.13 2.10 21.66
CA GLY A 166 4.76 3.39 21.95
C GLY A 166 4.82 4.38 20.78
N PHE A 167 4.54 3.98 19.54
CA PHE A 167 4.48 4.90 18.39
C PHE A 167 3.05 5.37 18.03
N ASP A 168 2.00 4.76 18.59
CA ASP A 168 0.61 5.01 18.18
C ASP A 168 0.17 6.46 18.38
N GLU A 169 0.35 7.00 19.58
CA GLU A 169 -0.05 8.37 19.90
C GLU A 169 0.75 9.39 19.08
N VAL A 170 2.06 9.18 18.94
CA VAL A 170 2.92 10.04 18.12
C VAL A 170 2.49 9.98 16.66
N THR A 171 2.26 8.78 16.12
CA THR A 171 1.82 8.60 14.73
C THR A 171 0.49 9.29 14.49
N ARG A 172 -0.48 9.11 15.38
CA ARG A 172 -1.78 9.79 15.29
C ARG A 172 -1.61 11.32 15.27
N LYS A 173 -0.86 11.88 16.23
CA LYS A 173 -0.61 13.32 16.30
C LYS A 173 0.06 13.87 15.03
N MET A 174 1.02 13.13 14.48
CA MET A 174 1.70 13.53 13.24
C MET A 174 0.76 13.46 12.04
N LEU A 175 -0.08 12.42 11.93
CA LEU A 175 -1.10 12.32 10.88
C LEU A 175 -2.13 13.44 10.95
N GLU A 176 -2.63 13.76 12.15
CA GLU A 176 -3.53 14.91 12.37
C GLU A 176 -2.88 16.22 11.92
N THR A 177 -1.62 16.44 12.30
CA THR A 177 -0.86 17.64 11.94
C THR A 177 -0.66 17.75 10.42
N GLY A 178 -0.29 16.65 9.76
CA GLY A 178 -0.09 16.64 8.30
C GLY A 178 -1.40 16.73 7.52
N ALA A 179 -2.49 16.15 8.04
CA ALA A 179 -3.82 16.27 7.46
C ALA A 179 -4.36 17.71 7.57
N ALA A 180 -4.12 18.39 8.69
CA ALA A 180 -4.44 19.80 8.86
C ALA A 180 -3.68 20.71 7.88
N LYS A 181 -2.48 20.29 7.44
CA LYS A 181 -1.69 20.93 6.38
C LYS A 181 -2.15 20.55 4.96
N GLY A 182 -3.17 19.69 4.83
CA GLY A 182 -3.74 19.29 3.56
C GLY A 182 -2.92 18.26 2.79
N HIS A 183 -1.94 17.59 3.43
CA HIS A 183 -1.13 16.59 2.73
C HIS A 183 -1.99 15.37 2.34
N PRO A 184 -2.02 14.97 1.05
CA PRO A 184 -2.94 13.94 0.56
C PRO A 184 -2.82 12.60 1.30
N GLU A 185 -1.58 12.13 1.50
CA GLU A 185 -1.36 10.86 2.21
C GLU A 185 -1.82 10.88 3.68
N CYS A 186 -1.63 12.00 4.39
CA CYS A 186 -2.12 12.13 5.77
C CYS A 186 -3.64 12.18 5.81
N LEU A 187 -4.28 12.92 4.90
CA LEU A 187 -5.74 12.97 4.78
C LEU A 187 -6.31 11.57 4.54
N TRP A 188 -5.72 10.81 3.62
CA TRP A 188 -6.09 9.43 3.34
C TRP A 188 -5.99 8.53 4.58
N ARG A 189 -4.86 8.56 5.29
CA ARG A 189 -4.67 7.74 6.49
C ARG A 189 -5.59 8.14 7.63
N MET A 190 -5.83 9.44 7.82
CA MET A 190 -6.80 9.91 8.79
C MET A 190 -8.21 9.45 8.44
N ALA A 191 -8.60 9.50 7.17
CA ALA A 191 -9.88 8.97 6.71
C ALA A 191 -10.05 7.49 7.08
N GLN A 192 -9.03 6.66 6.82
CA GLN A 192 -9.08 5.25 7.22
C GLN A 192 -9.19 5.07 8.73
N TRP A 193 -8.39 5.81 9.51
CA TRP A 193 -8.35 5.67 10.95
C TRP A 193 -9.70 6.03 11.59
N THR A 194 -10.34 7.10 11.12
CA THR A 194 -11.60 7.57 11.68
C THR A 194 -12.83 6.91 11.05
N TYR A 195 -12.66 6.02 10.08
CA TYR A 195 -13.78 5.39 9.38
C TYR A 195 -14.58 4.48 10.31
N PRO A 196 -15.86 4.78 10.60
CA PRO A 196 -16.63 4.03 11.59
C PRO A 196 -17.32 2.79 11.00
N GLY A 197 -17.16 2.53 9.70
CA GLY A 197 -17.88 1.47 8.99
C GLY A 197 -19.27 1.87 8.52
N ILE A 198 -19.93 0.94 7.81
CA ILE A 198 -21.33 1.09 7.38
C ILE A 198 -22.22 1.01 8.64
N GLY A 199 -23.11 2.00 8.81
CA GLY A 199 -23.99 2.09 9.98
C GLY A 199 -23.35 2.72 11.23
N GLY A 200 -22.10 3.19 11.13
CA GLY A 200 -21.46 3.98 12.17
C GLY A 200 -22.03 5.40 12.29
N ASP A 201 -21.45 6.21 13.19
CA ASP A 201 -21.88 7.62 13.35
C ASP A 201 -21.81 8.38 12.02
N LYS A 202 -22.94 9.01 11.65
CA LYS A 202 -23.09 9.66 10.34
C LYS A 202 -22.13 10.83 10.15
N GLY A 203 -21.91 11.64 11.18
CA GLY A 203 -21.01 12.80 11.10
C GLY A 203 -19.55 12.38 10.97
N VAL A 204 -19.13 11.36 11.72
CA VAL A 204 -17.79 10.78 11.63
C VAL A 204 -17.57 10.14 10.26
N LEU A 205 -18.56 9.42 9.73
CA LEU A 205 -18.51 8.82 8.40
C LEU A 205 -18.35 9.88 7.31
N GLU A 206 -19.21 10.91 7.28
CA GLU A 206 -19.12 11.98 6.28
C GLU A 206 -17.77 12.70 6.34
N SER A 207 -17.24 12.95 7.54
CA SER A 207 -15.91 13.53 7.74
C SER A 207 -14.80 12.65 7.16
N SER A 208 -14.84 11.34 7.43
CA SER A 208 -13.90 10.36 6.87
C SER A 208 -13.96 10.32 5.34
N LEU A 209 -15.16 10.20 4.75
CA LEU A 209 -15.34 10.18 3.29
C LEU A 209 -14.88 11.49 2.65
N SER A 210 -15.15 12.64 3.27
CA SER A 210 -14.68 13.95 2.81
C SER A 210 -13.16 14.06 2.80
N MET A 211 -12.49 13.57 3.85
CA MET A 211 -11.02 13.50 3.88
C MET A 211 -10.46 12.60 2.77
N ALA A 212 -11.06 11.43 2.55
CA ALA A 212 -10.66 10.53 1.47
C ALA A 212 -10.84 11.17 0.08
N ALA A 213 -11.95 11.87 -0.15
CA ALA A 213 -12.21 12.54 -1.43
C ALA A 213 -11.24 13.70 -1.69
N ARG A 214 -10.90 14.47 -0.65
CA ARG A 214 -9.85 15.50 -0.74
C ARG A 214 -8.48 14.91 -1.05
N ALA A 215 -8.14 13.79 -0.42
CA ALA A 215 -6.90 13.07 -0.70
C ALA A 215 -6.85 12.58 -2.15
N ALA A 216 -7.93 11.93 -2.63
CA ALA A 216 -8.04 11.46 -4.01
C ALA A 216 -7.94 12.62 -5.03
N SER A 217 -8.63 13.74 -4.76
CA SER A 217 -8.58 14.94 -5.60
C SER A 217 -7.17 15.54 -5.71
N ALA A 218 -6.34 15.31 -4.70
CA ALA A 218 -4.95 15.78 -4.64
C ALA A 218 -3.93 14.70 -5.05
N GLY A 219 -4.38 13.63 -5.71
CA GLY A 219 -3.53 12.61 -6.31
C GLY A 219 -3.17 11.44 -5.39
N ALA A 220 -3.76 11.30 -4.20
CA ALA A 220 -3.66 10.05 -3.43
C ALA A 220 -4.74 9.07 -3.92
N TYR A 221 -4.52 8.45 -5.09
CA TYR A 221 -5.55 7.70 -5.81
C TYR A 221 -6.04 6.46 -5.03
N ARG A 222 -5.22 5.92 -4.12
CA ARG A 222 -5.64 4.87 -3.18
C ARG A 222 -6.80 5.29 -2.28
N ALA A 223 -6.97 6.57 -1.98
CA ALA A 223 -8.12 7.06 -1.23
C ALA A 223 -9.43 6.85 -1.98
N ALA A 224 -9.40 6.82 -3.32
CA ALA A 224 -10.58 6.53 -4.14
C ALA A 224 -11.03 5.06 -4.00
N VAL A 225 -10.14 4.11 -3.69
CA VAL A 225 -10.51 2.71 -3.39
C VAL A 225 -11.43 2.63 -2.18
N HIS A 226 -11.17 3.44 -1.16
CA HIS A 226 -11.98 3.46 0.05
C HIS A 226 -13.39 3.95 -0.22
N LEU A 227 -13.49 5.03 -0.99
CA LEU A 227 -14.76 5.61 -1.41
C LEU A 227 -15.54 4.59 -2.25
N ALA A 228 -14.88 3.98 -3.25
CA ALA A 228 -15.47 2.93 -4.07
C ALA A 228 -15.93 1.72 -3.23
N SER A 229 -15.13 1.28 -2.26
CA SER A 229 -15.44 0.15 -1.38
C SER A 229 -16.62 0.45 -0.46
N HIS A 230 -16.68 1.66 0.11
CA HIS A 230 -17.81 2.12 0.92
C HIS A 230 -19.12 2.05 0.13
N PHE A 231 -19.16 2.68 -1.05
CA PHE A 231 -20.36 2.70 -1.87
C PHE A 231 -20.72 1.33 -2.46
N ARG A 232 -19.74 0.48 -2.74
CA ARG A 232 -20.00 -0.92 -3.13
C ARG A 232 -20.67 -1.72 -2.01
N GLY A 233 -20.37 -1.40 -0.74
CA GLY A 233 -21.07 -1.99 0.39
C GLY A 233 -22.55 -1.59 0.43
N LEU A 234 -22.85 -0.33 0.11
CA LEU A 234 -24.21 0.23 0.09
C LEU A 234 -25.00 -0.15 -1.17
N SER A 235 -24.33 -0.40 -2.30
CA SER A 235 -24.99 -0.73 -3.57
C SER A 235 -25.79 -2.03 -3.53
N ARG A 236 -25.51 -2.90 -2.55
CA ARG A 236 -26.29 -4.13 -2.31
C ARG A 236 -27.70 -3.81 -1.83
N VAL A 237 -27.91 -2.59 -1.32
CA VAL A 237 -29.16 -2.11 -0.76
C VAL A 237 -29.84 -1.12 -1.69
N ASP A 238 -29.07 -0.26 -2.38
CA ASP A 238 -29.61 0.77 -3.26
C ASP A 238 -28.72 1.04 -4.48
N LEU A 239 -29.33 0.96 -5.67
CA LEU A 239 -28.66 1.11 -6.94
C LEU A 239 -28.06 2.51 -7.18
N ARG A 240 -28.51 3.55 -6.47
CA ARG A 240 -27.93 4.90 -6.55
C ARG A 240 -26.45 4.91 -6.14
N TYR A 241 -26.02 3.97 -5.30
CA TYR A 241 -24.62 3.84 -4.91
C TYR A 241 -23.74 3.14 -5.95
N VAL A 242 -24.33 2.49 -6.95
CA VAL A 242 -23.58 1.86 -8.07
C VAL A 242 -22.81 2.92 -8.85
N GLU A 243 -23.46 4.04 -9.15
CA GLU A 243 -22.84 5.16 -9.86
C GLU A 243 -21.67 5.75 -9.08
N ARG A 244 -21.83 5.95 -7.78
CA ARG A 244 -20.76 6.46 -6.91
C ARG A 244 -19.60 5.48 -6.80
N ALA A 245 -19.90 4.19 -6.63
CA ALA A 245 -18.89 3.14 -6.59
C ALA A 245 -18.11 3.08 -7.91
N TYR A 246 -18.79 3.22 -9.05
CA TYR A 246 -18.16 3.27 -10.36
C TYR A 246 -17.29 4.52 -10.54
N CYS A 247 -17.82 5.71 -10.23
CA CYS A 247 -17.11 6.99 -10.36
C CYS A 247 -15.78 6.95 -9.59
N TRP A 248 -15.81 6.60 -8.30
CA TRP A 248 -14.59 6.50 -7.49
C TRP A 248 -13.66 5.36 -7.92
N SER A 249 -14.20 4.30 -8.53
CA SER A 249 -13.34 3.26 -9.14
C SER A 249 -12.61 3.77 -10.38
N VAL A 250 -13.23 4.66 -11.19
CA VAL A 250 -12.56 5.32 -12.32
C VAL A 250 -11.44 6.23 -11.82
N ILE A 251 -11.69 7.02 -10.77
CA ILE A 251 -10.65 7.87 -10.16
C ILE A 251 -9.49 7.02 -9.61
N HIS A 252 -9.81 5.90 -8.96
CA HIS A 252 -8.78 4.95 -8.55
C HIS A 252 -7.95 4.50 -9.76
N ASP A 253 -8.59 4.00 -10.81
CA ASP A 253 -7.91 3.43 -11.98
C ASP A 253 -7.02 4.44 -12.74
N GLN A 254 -7.26 5.75 -12.59
CA GLN A 254 -6.38 6.79 -13.14
C GLN A 254 -4.97 6.75 -12.55
N GLY A 255 -4.84 6.50 -11.24
CA GLY A 255 -3.55 6.38 -10.56
C GLY A 255 -3.22 5.00 -10.03
N ALA A 256 -4.15 4.05 -10.15
CA ALA A 256 -3.99 2.71 -9.63
C ALA A 256 -2.80 2.03 -10.26
N SER A 257 -2.08 1.38 -9.38
CA SER A 257 -1.03 0.41 -9.61
C SER A 257 -1.57 -0.95 -10.09
N ILE A 258 -2.84 -1.26 -9.90
CA ILE A 258 -3.40 -2.54 -10.34
C ILE A 258 -4.65 -2.23 -11.15
N ASP A 259 -4.63 -2.59 -12.43
CA ASP A 259 -5.81 -2.50 -13.29
C ASP A 259 -6.98 -3.27 -12.67
N SER A 260 -8.19 -2.71 -12.82
CA SER A 260 -9.51 -3.39 -12.79
C SER A 260 -10.51 -2.98 -11.70
N GLY A 261 -10.33 -1.87 -10.97
CA GLY A 261 -11.37 -1.38 -10.05
C GLY A 261 -12.69 -1.11 -10.77
N ALA A 262 -12.69 -0.20 -11.77
CA ALA A 262 -13.90 0.24 -12.44
C ALA A 262 -14.48 -0.82 -13.36
N THR A 263 -13.63 -1.52 -14.11
CA THR A 263 -14.08 -2.57 -15.04
C THR A 263 -14.72 -3.74 -14.30
N MET A 264 -14.12 -4.22 -13.21
CA MET A 264 -14.69 -5.31 -12.42
C MET A 264 -16.01 -4.89 -11.77
N VAL A 265 -16.06 -3.67 -11.21
CA VAL A 265 -17.28 -3.10 -10.61
C VAL A 265 -18.39 -3.03 -11.65
N PHE A 266 -18.09 -2.46 -12.82
CA PHE A 266 -19.02 -2.36 -13.93
C PHE A 266 -19.55 -3.73 -14.37
N GLN A 267 -18.66 -4.69 -14.64
CA GLN A 267 -19.06 -6.03 -15.09
C GLN A 267 -19.90 -6.75 -14.05
N THR A 268 -19.54 -6.64 -12.77
CA THR A 268 -20.29 -7.26 -11.67
C THR A 268 -21.72 -6.73 -11.63
N TYR A 269 -21.92 -5.41 -11.70
CA TYR A 269 -23.27 -4.85 -11.69
C TYR A 269 -24.03 -5.10 -12.98
N LEU A 270 -23.36 -5.11 -14.14
CA LEU A 270 -24.01 -5.39 -15.42
C LEU A 270 -24.55 -6.83 -15.48
N VAL A 271 -23.78 -7.80 -14.98
CA VAL A 271 -24.22 -9.19 -14.87
C VAL A 271 -25.42 -9.31 -13.92
N SER A 272 -25.38 -8.65 -12.75
CA SER A 272 -26.52 -8.63 -11.83
C SER A 272 -27.76 -8.00 -12.45
N ALA A 273 -27.62 -6.82 -13.09
CA ALA A 273 -28.71 -6.11 -13.75
C ALA A 273 -29.44 -6.98 -14.77
N ARG A 274 -28.67 -7.75 -15.57
CA ARG A 274 -29.21 -8.68 -16.56
C ARG A 274 -29.91 -9.87 -15.92
N ALA A 275 -29.32 -10.45 -14.88
CA ALA A 275 -29.92 -11.56 -14.14
C ALA A 275 -31.25 -11.18 -13.48
N ASP A 276 -31.34 -9.94 -12.97
CA ASP A 276 -32.52 -9.40 -12.32
C ASP A 276 -33.56 -8.84 -13.31
N GLY A 277 -33.26 -8.82 -14.62
CA GLY A 277 -34.13 -8.27 -15.65
C GLY A 277 -34.37 -6.76 -15.50
N ASN A 278 -33.33 -6.00 -15.13
CA ASN A 278 -33.40 -4.55 -14.87
C ASN A 278 -32.77 -3.73 -16.02
N PRO A 279 -33.52 -3.45 -17.12
CA PRO A 279 -32.99 -2.74 -18.29
C PRO A 279 -32.63 -1.28 -18.00
N ALA A 280 -33.25 -0.65 -17.00
CA ALA A 280 -32.92 0.72 -16.61
C ALA A 280 -31.53 0.80 -15.98
N LEU A 281 -31.19 -0.13 -15.09
CA LEU A 281 -29.86 -0.22 -14.50
C LEU A 281 -28.81 -0.58 -15.56
N GLU A 282 -29.11 -1.53 -16.45
CA GLU A 282 -28.21 -1.86 -17.56
C GLU A 282 -27.93 -0.64 -18.45
N SER A 283 -28.97 0.08 -18.87
CA SER A 283 -28.81 1.29 -19.68
C SER A 283 -28.02 2.37 -18.94
N ARG A 284 -28.25 2.55 -17.63
CA ARG A 284 -27.49 3.54 -16.84
C ARG A 284 -26.02 3.16 -16.73
N LEU A 285 -25.72 1.89 -16.47
CA LEU A 285 -24.34 1.39 -16.43
C LEU A 285 -23.63 1.66 -17.76
N VAL A 286 -24.25 1.31 -18.90
CA VAL A 286 -23.68 1.55 -20.23
C VAL A 286 -23.41 3.04 -20.46
N ALA A 287 -24.32 3.91 -20.06
CA ALA A 287 -24.13 5.36 -20.14
C ALA A 287 -22.95 5.85 -19.27
N LEU A 288 -22.83 5.35 -18.03
CA LEU A 288 -21.75 5.73 -17.11
C LEU A 288 -20.35 5.46 -17.68
N LYS A 289 -20.20 4.45 -18.53
CA LYS A 289 -18.93 4.13 -19.19
C LYS A 289 -18.51 5.18 -20.24
N ALA A 290 -19.48 5.90 -20.81
CA ALA A 290 -19.23 6.97 -21.77
C ALA A 290 -18.94 8.31 -21.08
N ASP A 291 -19.38 8.48 -19.83
CA ASP A 291 -19.18 9.69 -19.04
C ASP A 291 -17.71 9.84 -18.62
N SER A 292 -17.18 11.07 -18.68
CA SER A 292 -15.90 11.40 -18.06
C SER A 292 -16.10 11.62 -16.57
N HIS A 293 -15.28 10.97 -15.75
CA HIS A 293 -15.33 11.11 -14.28
C HIS A 293 -14.07 11.81 -13.78
N ASP A 294 -14.27 12.87 -13.01
CA ASP A 294 -13.23 13.52 -12.22
C ASP A 294 -13.62 13.54 -10.73
N ALA A 295 -12.68 13.90 -9.85
CA ALA A 295 -12.96 13.85 -8.43
C ALA A 295 -14.08 14.81 -8.00
N GLN A 296 -14.26 15.94 -8.68
CA GLN A 296 -15.33 16.90 -8.38
C GLN A 296 -16.70 16.35 -8.81
N SER A 297 -16.78 15.72 -9.98
CA SER A 297 -18.01 15.06 -10.44
C SER A 297 -18.40 13.93 -9.47
N CYS A 298 -17.44 13.15 -8.98
CA CYS A 298 -17.72 12.11 -7.98
C CYS A 298 -18.16 12.67 -6.62
N ILE A 299 -17.61 13.81 -6.18
CA ILE A 299 -18.05 14.51 -4.96
C ILE A 299 -19.48 15.04 -5.13
N ALA A 300 -19.81 15.60 -6.30
CA ALA A 300 -21.13 16.15 -6.59
C ALA A 300 -22.26 15.12 -6.51
N LEU A 301 -21.93 13.82 -6.67
CA LEU A 301 -22.89 12.74 -6.46
C LEU A 301 -23.35 12.63 -5.00
N GLY A 302 -22.61 13.17 -4.03
CA GLY A 302 -22.97 13.19 -2.60
C GLY A 302 -22.62 11.92 -1.80
N TRP A 303 -22.96 11.92 -0.51
CA TRP A 303 -22.67 10.82 0.43
C TRP A 303 -23.87 9.91 0.75
N HIS A 304 -25.12 10.36 0.50
CA HIS A 304 -26.40 9.67 0.80
C HIS A 304 -27.33 9.53 -0.39
#